data_AF-A0A090GK12-F1
#
_entry.id   AF-A0A090GK12-F1
#
_cell.length_a   1.000
_cell.length_b   1.000
_cell.length_c   1.000
_cell.angle_alpha   90.00
_cell.angle_beta   90.00
_cell.angle_gamma   90.00
#
_symmetry.space_group_name_H-M   'P 1'
#
loop_
_entity.id
_entity.type
_entity.pdbx_description
1 polymer ?
#
loop_
_entity_poly.entity_id
_entity_poly.type
_entity_poly.pdbx_seq_one_letter_code
_entity_poly.pdbx_strand_id
1 'polypeptide(L)' 'MKTTATYDSAAGTFTLEKGVWRGTFPIVDLPSWIRFYRQQMERYPAQAASYAEDVEALEALAAELRGRQ' A
#
# COMPACT_ATOMS: atom_id res chain seq x y z
N MET A 1 4.65 -4.74 12.31
CA MET A 1 3.30 -4.39 12.82
C MET A 1 2.40 -4.57 11.62
N LYS A 2 1.39 -5.45 11.63
CA LYS A 2 0.74 -5.82 10.37
C LYS A 2 0.10 -4.60 9.66
N THR A 3 0.57 -4.29 8.46
CA THR A 3 -0.06 -3.31 7.55
C THR A 3 -1.16 -4.01 6.74
N THR A 4 -2.29 -3.33 6.52
CA THR A 4 -3.40 -3.84 5.70
C THR A 4 -3.83 -2.78 4.70
N ALA A 5 -4.09 -3.18 3.46
CA ALA A 5 -4.64 -2.33 2.42
C ALA A 5 -6.02 -2.85 2.00
N THR A 6 -7.03 -2.00 1.97
CA THR A 6 -8.40 -2.35 1.59
C THR A 6 -8.91 -1.43 0.50
N TYR A 7 -9.77 -1.92 -0.40
CA TYR A 7 -10.36 -1.14 -1.49
C TYR A 7 -11.86 -0.94 -1.30
N ASP A 8 -12.30 0.31 -1.43
CA ASP A 8 -13.71 0.70 -1.52
C ASP A 8 -14.03 0.98 -3.00
N SER A 9 -14.79 0.08 -3.62
CA SER A 9 -15.19 0.19 -5.02
C SER A 9 -16.28 1.23 -5.27
N ALA A 10 -17.06 1.61 -4.25
CA ALA A 10 -18.07 2.64 -4.39
C ALA A 10 -17.43 4.03 -4.38
N ALA A 11 -16.40 4.22 -3.55
CA ALA A 11 -15.65 5.48 -3.47
C ALA A 11 -14.49 5.57 -4.48
N GLY A 12 -14.02 4.44 -5.02
CA GLY A 12 -12.84 4.42 -5.89
C GLY A 12 -11.55 4.76 -5.15
N THR A 13 -11.46 4.34 -3.88
CA THR A 13 -10.34 4.66 -2.98
C THR A 13 -9.81 3.41 -2.31
N PHE A 14 -8.52 3.40 -1.95
CA PHE A 14 -7.97 2.40 -1.04
C PHE A 14 -7.58 3.04 0.29
N THR A 15 -7.59 2.22 1.34
CA THR A 15 -7.19 2.63 2.68
C THR A 15 -6.05 1.75 3.17
N LEU A 16 -4.95 2.37 3.56
CA LEU A 16 -3.78 1.73 4.15
C LEU A 16 -3.80 1.94 5.67
N GLU A 17 -3.75 0.86 6.44
CA GLU A 17 -3.82 0.85 7.90
C GLU A 17 -2.57 0.22 8.50
N LYS A 18 -1.94 0.93 9.44
CA LYS A 18 -0.72 0.52 10.15
C LYS A 18 -0.85 0.86 11.63
N GLY A 19 -1.35 -0.07 12.42
CA GLY A 19 -1.64 0.16 13.84
C GLY A 19 -2.67 1.27 14.02
N VAL A 20 -2.28 2.38 14.67
CA VAL A 20 -3.15 3.55 14.87
C VAL A 20 -3.18 4.51 13.68
N TRP A 21 -2.25 4.35 12.73
CA TRP A 21 -2.20 5.20 11.54
C TRP A 21 -3.09 4.62 10.43
N ARG A 22 -3.83 5.50 9.77
CA ARG A 22 -4.69 5.17 8.63
C ARG A 22 -4.63 6.29 7.61
N GLY A 23 -4.48 5.93 6.33
CA GLY A 23 -4.54 6.86 5.21
C GLY A 23 -5.44 6.33 4.10
N THR A 24 -6.36 7.16 3.62
CA THR A 24 -7.26 6.84 2.50
C THR A 24 -6.87 7.67 1.29
N PHE A 25 -6.71 7.01 0.14
CA PHE A 25 -6.17 7.60 -1.09
C PHE A 25 -6.95 7.12 -2.31
N PRO A 26 -6.96 7.89 -3.42
CA PRO A 26 -7.54 7.44 -4.69
C PRO A 26 -6.90 6.14 -5.18
N ILE A 27 -7.69 5.23 -5.76
CA ILE A 27 -7.17 3.96 -6.27
C ILE A 27 -6.16 4.14 -7.41
N VAL A 28 -6.30 5.22 -8.18
CA VAL A 28 -5.39 5.59 -9.26
C VAL A 28 -3.97 5.86 -8.78
N ASP A 29 -3.80 6.21 -7.50
CA ASP A 29 -2.50 6.51 -6.89
C ASP A 29 -1.80 5.25 -6.33
N LEU A 30 -2.47 4.10 -6.30
CA LEU A 30 -1.92 2.85 -5.75
C LEU A 30 -0.53 2.49 -6.34
N PRO A 31 -0.30 2.55 -7.67
CA PRO A 31 1.03 2.29 -8.24
C PRO A 31 2.09 3.30 -7.78
N SER A 32 1.70 4.56 -7.59
CA SER A 32 2.61 5.63 -7.12
C SER A 32 3.05 5.37 -5.68
N TRP A 33 2.16 4.91 -4.81
CA TRP A 33 2.47 4.54 -3.44
C TRP A 33 3.42 3.33 -3.35
N ILE A 34 3.19 2.29 -4.15
CA ILE A 34 4.10 1.13 -4.22
C ILE A 34 5.51 1.58 -4.62
N ARG A 35 5.60 2.40 -5.68
CA ARG A 35 6.89 2.94 -6.15
C ARG A 35 7.56 3.79 -5.07
N PHE A 36 6.80 4.65 -4.39
CA PHE A 36 7.32 5.51 -3.33
C PHE A 36 7.97 4.69 -2.20
N TYR A 37 7.28 3.69 -1.67
CA TYR A 37 7.81 2.88 -0.56
C TYR A 37 9.01 2.03 -0.97
N ARG A 38 9.03 1.48 -2.20
CA ARG A 38 10.22 0.82 -2.75
C ARG A 38 11.43 1.77 -2.80
N GLN A 39 11.24 3.01 -3.25
CA GLN A 39 12.30 4.02 -3.22
C GLN A 39 12.74 4.39 -1.79
N GLN A 40 11.82 4.42 -0.82
CA GLN A 40 12.19 4.63 0.59
C GLN A 40 13.05 3.48 1.13
N MET A 41 12.77 2.22 0.75
CA MET A 41 13.59 1.07 1.12
C MET A 41 15.02 1.17 0.61
N GLU A 42 15.19 1.59 -0.65
CA GLU A 42 16.52 1.80 -1.26
C GLU A 42 17.27 2.95 -0.58
N ARG A 43 16.57 4.04 -0.25
CA ARG A 43 17.18 5.23 0.36
C ARG A 43 17.49 5.06 1.85
N TYR A 44 16.68 4.29 2.56
CA TYR A 44 16.75 4.12 4.01
C TYR A 44 16.77 2.63 4.38
N PRO A 45 17.89 1.91 4.12
CA PRO A 45 17.97 0.46 4.32
C PRO A 45 17.72 0.01 5.76
N ALA A 46 18.07 0.84 6.75
CA ALA A 46 17.79 0.58 8.17
C ALA A 46 16.28 0.50 8.48
N GLN A 47 15.42 1.10 7.65
CA GLN A 47 13.97 1.13 7.78
C GLN A 47 13.28 0.25 6.73
N ALA A 48 14.04 -0.44 5.87
CA ALA A 48 13.49 -1.20 4.75
C ALA A 48 12.47 -2.25 5.19
N ALA A 49 12.70 -2.93 6.31
CA ALA A 49 11.75 -3.91 6.85
C ALA A 49 10.39 -3.28 7.22
N SER A 50 10.39 -2.03 7.70
CA SER A 50 9.14 -1.33 8.06
C SER A 50 8.34 -0.89 6.84
N TYR A 51 9.00 -0.61 5.70
CA TYR A 51 8.35 -0.29 4.43
C TYR A 51 7.97 -1.54 3.64
N ALA A 52 8.66 -2.67 3.84
CA ALA A 52 8.36 -3.93 3.19
C ALA A 52 6.93 -4.41 3.51
N GLU A 53 6.49 -4.29 4.77
CA GLU A 53 5.10 -4.59 5.17
C GLU A 53 4.08 -3.72 4.41
N ASP A 54 4.42 -2.44 4.14
CA ASP A 54 3.54 -1.53 3.41
C ASP A 54 3.49 -1.87 1.91
N VAL A 55 4.64 -2.19 1.31
CA VAL A 55 4.74 -2.62 -0.09
C VAL A 55 3.97 -3.92 -0.32
N GLU A 56 4.14 -4.91 0.56
CA GLU A 56 3.45 -6.20 0.47
C GLU A 56 1.93 -6.03 0.49
N ALA A 57 1.41 -5.22 1.41
CA ALA A 57 -0.03 -4.96 1.51
C ALA A 57 -0.60 -4.29 0.24
N LEU A 58 0.12 -3.29 -0.28
CA LEU A 58 -0.31 -2.56 -1.49
C LEU A 58 -0.21 -3.43 -2.75
N GLU A 59 0.81 -4.26 -2.87
CA GLU A 59 0.97 -5.19 -4.00
C GLU A 59 -0.06 -6.30 -3.97
N ALA A 60 -0.39 -6.84 -2.80
CA ALA A 60 -1.48 -7.80 -2.62
C ALA A 60 -2.81 -7.21 -3.08
N LEU A 61 -3.11 -5.96 -2.68
CA LEU A 61 -4.31 -5.25 -3.14
C LEU A 61 -4.29 -5.06 -4.68
N ALA A 62 -3.16 -4.65 -5.25
CA ALA A 62 -3.04 -4.47 -6.69
C ALA A 62 -3.19 -5.78 -7.47
N ALA A 63 -2.79 -6.92 -6.91
CA ALA A 63 -2.98 -8.24 -7.49
C ALA A 63 -4.45 -8.68 -7.41
N GLU A 64 -5.10 -8.46 -6.26
CA GLU A 64 -6.51 -8.75 -6.05
C GLU A 64 -7.40 -7.99 -7.05
N LEU A 65 -7.13 -6.70 -7.27
CA LEU A 65 -7.91 -5.87 -8.20
C LEU A 65 -7.71 -6.30 -9.66
N ARG A 66 -6.52 -6.76 -10.03
CA ARG A 66 -6.26 -7.34 -11.36
C ARG A 66 -7.00 -8.66 -11.58
N GLY A 67 -7.16 -9.48 -10.53
CA GLY A 67 -7.90 -10.74 -10.60
C GLY A 67 -9.43 -10.58 -10.63
N ARG A 68 -9.94 -9.39 -10.32
CA ARG A 68 -11.38 -9.05 -10.35
C ARG A 68 -11.84 -8.44 -11.68
N GLN A 69 -10.93 -8.23 -12.64
CA GLN A 69 -11.23 -7.75 -14.00
C GLN A 69 -11.62 -8.87 -14.94
#